data_AF-A0A3B9HP16-F1
#
_entry.id   AF-A0A3B9HP16-F1
#
_cell.length_a   1.000
_cell.length_b   1.000
_cell.length_c   1.000
_cell.angle_alpha   90.00
_cell.angle_beta   90.00
_cell.angle_gamma   90.00
#
_symmetry.space_group_name_H-M   'P 1'
#
loop_
_entity.id
_entity.type
_entity.pdbx_description
1 polymer ?
#
loop_
_entity_poly.entity_id
_entity_poly.type
_entity_poly.pdbx_seq_one_letter_code
_entity_poly.pdbx_strand_id
1 'polypeptide(L)'
;MNLSRIKIGLYEQAERLVGKQAIDRMYLDRCIKIYRKQQVIFIHIPKAAGTSVARAVLGKRAGHFTAETVRDRMGNDPYYKLYSFAVTRHPVDRLYSAYRYVKGNGGTEGGVRRHPDYDGPLFHTFEKFVMEWLPLQNILNGPVIFRPQYSFLFDSGIELLVNDVLKLEEPEKLEQILTERLGRKIILERRNMSVTDLDNGISSLVRRRISEIYHRDHELLGY
;
A
#
# COMPACT_ATOMS: atom_id res chain seq x y z
N MET A 1 -14.16 3.35 -24.68
CA MET A 1 -12.90 3.98 -24.20
C MET A 1 -12.76 3.70 -22.71
N ASN A 2 -11.67 3.04 -22.27
CA ASN A 2 -11.53 2.61 -20.87
C ASN A 2 -11.27 3.82 -19.94
N LEU A 3 -12.12 4.04 -18.94
CA LEU A 3 -12.02 5.11 -17.95
C LEU A 3 -10.64 5.18 -17.26
N SER A 4 -9.97 4.04 -17.09
CA SER A 4 -8.61 4.00 -16.53
C SER A 4 -7.57 4.66 -17.44
N ARG A 5 -7.64 4.42 -18.75
CA ARG A 5 -6.75 5.02 -19.75
C ARG A 5 -6.93 6.54 -19.83
N ILE A 6 -8.17 7.02 -19.74
CA ILE A 6 -8.47 8.47 -19.73
C ILE A 6 -7.85 9.12 -18.49
N LYS A 7 -8.02 8.51 -17.30
CA LYS A 7 -7.43 9.02 -16.06
C LYS A 7 -5.90 9.05 -16.10
N ILE A 8 -5.27 8.03 -16.67
CA ILE A 8 -3.81 7.99 -16.86
C ILE A 8 -3.37 9.12 -17.78
N GLY A 9 -4.01 9.29 -18.95
CA GLY A 9 -3.66 10.35 -19.90
C GLY A 9 -3.82 11.76 -19.31
N LEU A 10 -4.89 12.00 -18.54
CA LEU A 10 -5.09 13.28 -17.83
C LEU A 10 -4.01 13.51 -16.76
N TYR A 11 -3.63 12.47 -16.03
CA TYR A 11 -2.55 12.56 -15.04
C TYR A 11 -1.22 12.89 -15.73
N GLU A 12 -0.88 12.21 -16.83
CA GLU A 12 0.35 12.48 -17.59
C GLU A 12 0.40 13.89 -18.17
N GLN A 13 -0.73 14.42 -18.65
CA GLN A 13 -0.82 15.80 -19.10
C GLN A 13 -0.63 16.79 -17.95
N ALA A 14 -1.29 16.56 -16.81
CA ALA A 14 -1.10 17.39 -15.63
C ALA A 14 0.37 17.32 -15.15
N GLU A 15 0.99 16.14 -15.16
CA GLU A 15 2.37 15.92 -14.71
C GLU A 15 3.35 16.73 -15.58
N ARG A 16 3.10 16.81 -16.89
CA ARG A 16 3.88 17.66 -17.81
C ARG A 16 3.73 19.15 -17.53
N LEU A 17 2.56 19.59 -17.06
CA LEU A 17 2.26 21.00 -16.84
C LEU A 17 2.78 21.53 -15.50
N VAL A 18 2.57 20.80 -14.42
CA VAL A 18 2.87 21.29 -13.05
C VAL A 18 3.94 20.47 -12.33
N GLY A 19 4.40 19.37 -12.93
CA GLY A 19 5.37 18.47 -12.33
C GLY A 19 4.74 17.49 -11.33
N LYS A 20 5.35 16.30 -11.22
CA LYS A 20 4.90 15.22 -10.33
C LYS A 20 4.78 15.65 -8.86
N GLN A 21 5.75 16.41 -8.36
CA GLN A 21 5.78 16.86 -6.96
C GLN A 21 4.57 17.74 -6.62
N ALA A 22 4.13 18.60 -7.54
CA ALA A 22 2.95 19.44 -7.32
C ALA A 22 1.68 18.60 -7.27
N ILE A 23 1.54 17.61 -8.16
CA ILE A 23 0.39 16.69 -8.16
C ILE A 23 0.34 15.88 -6.88
N ASP A 24 1.46 15.29 -6.47
CA ASP A 24 1.56 14.50 -5.25
C ASP A 24 1.19 15.36 -4.02
N ARG A 25 1.64 16.62 -3.98
CA ARG A 25 1.26 17.59 -2.93
C ARG A 25 -0.25 17.89 -2.94
N MET A 26 -0.84 18.18 -4.09
CA MET A 26 -2.29 18.44 -4.21
C MET A 26 -3.11 17.21 -3.78
N TYR A 27 -2.64 16.01 -4.12
CA TYR A 27 -3.31 14.78 -3.73
C TYR A 27 -3.17 14.49 -2.23
N LEU A 28 -2.01 14.76 -1.65
CA LEU A 28 -1.77 14.68 -0.21
C LEU A 28 -2.68 15.66 0.56
N ASP A 29 -2.79 16.90 0.11
CA ASP A 29 -3.67 17.91 0.72
C ASP A 29 -5.13 17.46 0.70
N ARG A 30 -5.58 16.82 -0.39
CA ARG A 30 -6.91 16.23 -0.46
C ARG A 30 -7.09 15.09 0.54
N CYS A 31 -6.08 14.23 0.71
CA CYS A 31 -6.11 13.15 1.70
C CYS A 31 -6.17 13.72 3.13
N ILE A 32 -5.35 14.72 3.45
CA ILE A 32 -5.35 15.38 4.78
C ILE A 32 -6.70 16.02 5.09
N LYS A 33 -7.36 16.66 4.11
CA LYS A 33 -8.73 17.17 4.30
C LYS A 33 -9.71 16.06 4.68
N ILE A 34 -9.57 14.87 4.08
CA ILE A 34 -10.40 13.70 4.41
C ILE A 34 -10.05 13.18 5.81
N TYR A 35 -8.77 13.08 6.15
CA TYR A 35 -8.31 12.62 7.47
C TYR A 35 -8.86 13.50 8.59
N ARG A 36 -8.75 14.82 8.44
CA ARG A 36 -9.34 15.80 9.37
C ARG A 36 -10.85 15.65 9.45
N LYS A 37 -11.55 15.49 8.33
CA LYS A 37 -13.01 15.30 8.34
C LYS A 37 -13.43 14.03 9.08
N GLN A 38 -12.68 12.94 8.93
CA GLN A 38 -12.99 11.64 9.51
C GLN A 38 -12.36 11.43 10.89
N GLN A 39 -11.59 12.42 11.38
CA GLN A 39 -10.83 12.35 12.64
C GLN A 39 -9.92 11.11 12.72
N VAL A 40 -9.34 10.69 11.59
CA VAL A 40 -8.46 9.52 11.50
C VAL A 40 -7.47 9.66 10.36
N ILE A 41 -6.23 9.22 10.59
CA ILE A 41 -5.18 9.10 9.58
C ILE A 41 -5.04 7.62 9.22
N PHE A 42 -5.20 7.30 7.94
CA PHE A 42 -4.96 5.96 7.44
C PHE A 42 -3.76 5.95 6.50
N ILE A 43 -2.68 5.29 6.91
CA ILE A 43 -1.48 5.12 6.08
C ILE A 43 -1.69 3.92 5.17
N HIS A 44 -2.07 4.20 3.92
CA HIS A 44 -2.45 3.17 2.97
C HIS A 44 -1.23 2.51 2.30
N ILE A 45 -0.86 1.34 2.82
CA ILE A 45 0.13 0.46 2.22
C ILE A 45 -0.45 -0.24 0.97
N PRO A 46 0.26 -0.23 -0.18
CA PRO A 46 -0.19 -0.95 -1.37
C PRO A 46 -0.39 -2.44 -1.10
N LYS A 47 -1.50 -2.98 -1.63
CA LYS A 47 -1.81 -4.42 -1.67
C LYS A 47 -2.03 -5.11 -0.32
N ALA A 48 -2.12 -4.35 0.78
CA ALA A 48 -2.63 -4.80 2.08
C ALA A 48 -4.13 -4.49 2.26
N ALA A 49 -4.94 -4.80 1.24
CA ALA A 49 -6.39 -4.53 1.16
C ALA A 49 -6.88 -3.11 1.47
N GLY A 50 -6.00 -2.12 1.46
CA GLY A 50 -6.37 -0.79 1.95
C GLY A 50 -7.41 -0.03 1.11
N THR A 51 -7.82 -0.50 -0.08
CA THR A 51 -8.98 0.10 -0.77
C THR A 51 -10.29 -0.18 -0.03
N SER A 52 -10.52 -1.42 0.44
CA SER A 52 -11.73 -1.77 1.19
C SER A 52 -11.75 -1.05 2.54
N VAL A 53 -10.61 -1.02 3.22
CA VAL A 53 -10.43 -0.29 4.48
C VAL A 53 -10.63 1.21 4.29
N ALA A 54 -10.01 1.82 3.27
CA ALA A 54 -10.19 3.24 2.99
C ALA A 54 -11.65 3.59 2.67
N ARG A 55 -12.39 2.71 1.99
CA ARG A 55 -13.83 2.91 1.77
C ARG A 55 -14.62 2.89 3.07
N ALA A 56 -14.41 1.87 3.90
CA ALA A 56 -15.13 1.72 5.15
C ALA A 56 -14.82 2.88 6.14
N VAL A 57 -13.56 3.30 6.21
CA VAL A 57 -13.09 4.30 7.17
C VAL A 57 -13.18 5.72 6.63
N LEU A 58 -12.78 5.98 5.39
CA LEU A 58 -12.69 7.33 4.83
C LEU A 58 -13.84 7.69 3.89
N GLY A 59 -14.65 6.71 3.48
CA GLY A 59 -15.66 6.85 2.43
C GLY A 59 -15.08 7.08 1.04
N LYS A 60 -13.75 7.08 0.88
CA LYS A 60 -13.01 7.39 -0.34
C LYS A 60 -11.69 6.61 -0.36
N ARG A 61 -11.06 6.56 -1.53
CA ARG A 61 -9.72 5.95 -1.65
C ARG A 61 -8.65 6.86 -1.06
N ALA A 62 -7.65 6.25 -0.43
CA ALA A 62 -6.46 6.91 0.06
C ALA A 62 -5.31 6.80 -0.95
N GLY A 63 -4.37 7.75 -0.89
CA GLY A 63 -3.11 7.68 -1.62
C GLY A 63 -2.04 6.89 -0.85
N HIS A 64 -0.95 6.53 -1.53
CA HIS A 64 0.17 5.81 -0.94
C HIS A 64 1.24 6.79 -0.47
N PHE A 65 1.03 7.40 0.70
CA PHE A 65 1.99 8.30 1.34
C PHE A 65 2.56 7.63 2.59
N THR A 66 3.81 7.93 2.94
CA THR A 66 4.40 7.49 4.21
C THR A 66 3.81 8.30 5.37
N ALA A 67 3.82 7.72 6.57
CA ALA A 67 3.43 8.38 7.81
C ALA A 67 4.23 9.68 8.01
N GLU A 68 5.54 9.63 7.76
CA GLU A 68 6.43 10.80 7.78
C GLU A 68 5.96 11.91 6.81
N THR A 69 5.68 11.58 5.55
CA THR A 69 5.20 12.56 4.57
C THR A 69 3.89 13.21 5.01
N VAL A 70 2.97 12.43 5.60
CA VAL A 70 1.69 12.94 6.10
C VAL A 70 1.91 13.83 7.32
N ARG A 71 2.72 13.39 8.30
CA ARG A 71 3.10 14.13 9.50
C ARG A 71 3.74 15.46 9.15
N ASP A 72 4.74 15.46 8.28
CA ASP A 72 5.48 16.67 7.90
C ASP A 72 4.57 17.67 7.18
N ARG A 73 3.62 17.18 6.37
CA ARG A 73 2.65 18.05 5.70
C ARG A 73 1.57 18.60 6.65
N MET A 74 1.18 17.83 7.66
CA MET A 74 0.18 18.25 8.65
C MET A 74 0.77 19.15 9.74
N GLY A 75 2.04 18.93 10.10
CA GLY A 75 2.67 19.37 11.34
C GLY A 75 2.51 18.32 12.46
N ASN A 76 3.47 18.29 13.39
CA ASN A 76 3.51 17.30 14.47
C ASN A 76 2.27 17.32 15.37
N ASP A 77 1.93 18.48 15.96
CA ASP A 77 0.79 18.61 16.87
C ASP A 77 -0.55 18.14 16.26
N PRO A 78 -0.96 18.60 15.06
CA PRO A 78 -2.22 18.12 14.47
C PRO A 78 -2.16 16.67 13.98
N TYR A 79 -0.96 16.12 13.70
CA TYR A 79 -0.83 14.70 13.34
C TYR A 79 -1.08 13.81 14.55
N TYR A 80 -0.37 14.05 15.65
CA TYR A 80 -0.45 13.20 16.85
C TYR A 80 -1.76 13.37 17.65
N LYS A 81 -2.55 14.42 17.37
CA LYS A 81 -3.92 14.57 17.91
C LYS A 81 -4.94 13.64 17.26
N LEU A 82 -4.68 13.13 16.06
CA LEU A 82 -5.59 12.21 15.37
C LEU A 82 -5.15 10.78 15.60
N TYR A 83 -6.11 9.88 15.77
CA TYR A 83 -5.84 8.46 15.71
C TYR A 83 -5.32 8.10 14.31
N SER A 84 -4.19 7.40 14.26
CA SER A 84 -3.49 7.01 13.04
C SER A 84 -3.27 5.51 13.03
N PHE A 85 -3.49 4.88 11.88
CA PHE A 85 -3.28 3.44 11.76
C PHE A 85 -2.86 3.04 10.35
N ALA A 86 -2.35 1.81 10.25
CA ALA A 86 -2.09 1.14 8.99
C ALA A 86 -2.62 -0.29 9.01
N VAL A 87 -2.79 -0.86 7.82
CA VAL A 87 -3.08 -2.28 7.64
C VAL A 87 -1.93 -2.88 6.85
N THR A 88 -1.34 -3.94 7.38
CA THR A 88 -0.25 -4.69 6.77
C THR A 88 -0.74 -6.06 6.35
N ARG A 89 0.03 -6.74 5.50
CA ARG A 89 -0.21 -8.11 5.05
C ARG A 89 1.09 -8.89 5.06
N HIS A 90 1.04 -10.20 5.24
CA HIS A 90 2.19 -11.08 5.15
C HIS A 90 3.00 -10.78 3.86
N PRO A 91 4.34 -10.57 3.94
CA PRO A 91 5.13 -10.06 2.81
C PRO A 91 5.00 -10.90 1.52
N VAL A 92 4.95 -12.24 1.65
CA VAL A 92 4.75 -13.16 0.52
C VAL A 92 3.44 -12.89 -0.21
N ASP A 93 2.33 -12.84 0.52
CA ASP A 93 1.01 -12.69 -0.07
C ASP A 93 0.82 -11.28 -0.65
N ARG A 94 1.39 -10.27 0.01
CA ARG A 94 1.38 -8.90 -0.47
C ARG A 94 2.15 -8.78 -1.78
N LEU A 95 3.35 -9.36 -1.85
CA LEU A 95 4.19 -9.32 -3.03
C LEU A 95 3.54 -10.07 -4.21
N TYR A 96 2.99 -11.26 -3.95
CA TYR A 96 2.25 -12.00 -4.97
C TYR A 96 1.05 -11.21 -5.51
N SER A 97 0.30 -10.56 -4.61
CA SER A 97 -0.81 -9.67 -5.00
C SER A 97 -0.33 -8.47 -5.82
N ALA A 98 0.83 -7.88 -5.48
CA ALA A 98 1.44 -6.79 -6.23
C ALA A 98 1.85 -7.24 -7.63
N TYR A 99 2.54 -8.38 -7.75
CA TYR A 99 2.93 -8.98 -9.03
C TYR A 99 1.72 -9.18 -9.94
N ARG A 100 0.68 -9.86 -9.45
CA ARG A 100 -0.55 -10.11 -10.23
C ARG A 100 -1.24 -8.82 -10.66
N TYR A 101 -1.25 -7.81 -9.80
CA TYR A 101 -1.83 -6.51 -10.12
C TYR A 101 -1.06 -5.79 -11.23
N VAL A 102 0.28 -5.81 -11.19
CA VAL A 102 1.11 -5.24 -12.25
C VAL A 102 0.94 -6.03 -13.56
N LYS A 103 0.99 -7.36 -13.49
CA LYS A 103 0.80 -8.26 -14.64
C LYS A 103 -0.56 -8.07 -15.32
N GLY A 104 -1.61 -7.83 -14.53
CA GLY A 104 -2.97 -7.58 -15.00
C GLY A 104 -3.23 -6.14 -15.47
N ASN A 105 -2.22 -5.28 -15.58
CA ASN A 105 -2.35 -3.86 -15.94
C ASN A 105 -3.18 -3.01 -14.96
N GLY A 106 -3.16 -3.40 -13.69
CA GLY A 106 -3.92 -2.76 -12.62
C GLY A 106 -5.24 -3.46 -12.36
N GLY A 107 -6.22 -2.68 -11.87
CA GLY A 107 -7.55 -3.17 -11.57
C GLY A 107 -8.61 -2.25 -12.16
N THR A 108 -9.89 -2.60 -11.99
CA THR A 108 -11.03 -1.83 -12.51
C THR A 108 -11.02 -0.36 -12.09
N GLU A 109 -10.42 -0.05 -10.94
CA GLU A 109 -10.46 1.28 -10.35
C GLU A 109 -9.10 1.98 -10.32
N GLY A 110 -8.00 1.33 -10.72
CA GLY A 110 -6.65 1.89 -10.63
C GLY A 110 -5.75 1.39 -11.76
N GLY A 111 -4.88 2.26 -12.25
CA GLY A 111 -3.92 1.94 -13.31
C GLY A 111 -2.53 1.65 -12.76
N VAL A 112 -1.73 0.96 -13.56
CA VAL A 112 -0.27 0.87 -13.38
C VAL A 112 0.36 1.61 -14.55
N ARG A 113 1.24 2.58 -14.28
CA ARG A 113 2.09 3.16 -15.32
C ARG A 113 3.01 2.04 -15.81
N ARG A 114 2.93 1.68 -17.08
CA ARG A 114 3.67 0.55 -17.66
C ARG A 114 5.16 0.87 -17.62
N HIS A 115 5.92 0.00 -16.96
CA HIS A 115 7.37 -0.05 -17.06
C HIS A 115 7.72 -1.09 -18.14
N PRO A 116 8.70 -0.83 -19.03
CA PRO A 116 9.08 -1.78 -20.09
C PRO A 116 9.37 -3.19 -19.56
N ASP A 117 10.04 -3.28 -18.41
CA ASP A 117 10.39 -4.56 -17.79
C ASP A 117 9.19 -5.44 -17.42
N TYR A 118 8.01 -4.86 -17.17
CA TYR A 118 6.85 -5.64 -16.73
C TYR A 118 6.29 -6.56 -17.80
N ASP A 119 6.59 -6.28 -19.07
CA ASP A 119 6.29 -7.14 -20.21
C ASP A 119 7.47 -8.04 -20.60
N GLY A 120 8.62 -7.89 -19.93
CA GLY A 120 9.85 -8.64 -20.19
C GLY A 120 9.89 -10.07 -19.63
N PRO A 121 10.89 -10.87 -20.03
CA PRO A 121 10.99 -12.28 -19.66
C PRO A 121 11.18 -12.50 -18.15
N LEU A 122 11.86 -11.59 -17.46
CA LEU A 122 12.08 -11.68 -16.02
C LEU A 122 10.81 -11.42 -15.20
N PHE A 123 9.80 -10.78 -15.79
CA PHE A 123 8.50 -10.55 -15.17
C PHE A 123 7.46 -11.58 -15.64
N HIS A 124 7.86 -12.59 -16.43
CA HIS A 124 6.94 -13.53 -17.07
C HIS A 124 6.23 -14.43 -16.06
N THR A 125 6.98 -15.00 -15.11
CA THR A 125 6.46 -15.82 -14.00
C THR A 125 6.75 -15.15 -12.67
N PHE A 126 6.02 -15.53 -11.62
CA PHE A 126 6.26 -15.01 -10.27
C PHE A 126 7.65 -15.40 -9.74
N GLU A 127 8.10 -16.62 -10.02
CA GLU A 127 9.42 -17.09 -9.61
C GLU A 127 10.55 -16.28 -10.24
N LYS A 128 10.55 -16.08 -11.57
CA LYS A 128 11.55 -15.23 -12.23
C LYS A 128 11.52 -13.79 -11.73
N PHE A 129 10.31 -13.28 -11.47
CA PHE A 129 10.15 -11.95 -10.90
C PHE A 129 10.84 -11.83 -9.54
N VAL A 130 10.65 -12.79 -8.64
CA VAL A 130 11.25 -12.77 -7.30
C VAL A 130 12.74 -13.10 -7.31
N MET A 131 13.15 -14.09 -8.10
CA MET A 131 14.51 -14.65 -8.05
C MET A 131 15.49 -13.86 -8.91
N GLU A 132 15.02 -13.20 -9.98
CA GLU A 132 15.89 -12.57 -10.97
C GLU A 132 15.60 -11.07 -11.13
N TRP A 133 14.34 -10.65 -11.29
CA TRP A 133 14.04 -9.22 -11.51
C TRP A 133 14.14 -8.37 -10.25
N LEU A 134 13.46 -8.78 -9.18
CA LEU A 134 13.32 -8.02 -7.94
C LEU A 134 14.66 -7.73 -7.22
N PRO A 135 15.63 -8.68 -7.17
CA PRO A 135 16.93 -8.42 -6.56
C PRO A 135 17.76 -7.36 -7.26
N LEU A 136 17.48 -7.09 -8.54
CA LEU A 136 18.15 -6.04 -9.32
C LEU A 136 17.59 -4.64 -9.06
N GLN A 137 16.49 -4.54 -8.31
CA GLN A 137 15.80 -3.28 -8.05
C GLN A 137 16.21 -2.67 -6.72
N ASN A 138 16.32 -1.34 -6.67
CA ASN A 138 16.25 -0.63 -5.40
C ASN A 138 14.78 -0.54 -4.95
N ILE A 139 14.31 -1.49 -4.15
CA ILE A 139 12.89 -1.58 -3.78
C ILE A 139 12.40 -0.39 -2.94
N LEU A 140 13.29 0.36 -2.27
CA LEU A 140 12.93 1.56 -1.51
C LEU A 140 12.66 2.76 -2.43
N ASN A 141 13.48 2.92 -3.47
CA ASN A 141 13.35 4.03 -4.42
C ASN A 141 12.55 3.66 -5.68
N GLY A 142 12.29 2.38 -5.90
CA GLY A 142 11.56 1.85 -7.04
C GLY A 142 10.03 2.02 -6.95
N PRO A 143 9.30 1.24 -7.76
CA PRO A 143 7.84 1.32 -7.81
C PRO A 143 7.20 1.13 -6.44
N VAL A 144 6.36 2.10 -6.03
CA VAL A 144 5.73 2.15 -4.70
C VAL A 144 5.01 0.86 -4.30
N ILE A 145 4.48 0.12 -5.29
CA ILE A 145 3.74 -1.13 -5.05
C ILE A 145 4.63 -2.25 -4.49
N PHE A 146 5.94 -2.22 -4.75
CA PHE A 146 6.92 -3.21 -4.27
C PHE A 146 7.72 -2.74 -3.06
N ARG A 147 7.58 -1.47 -2.64
CA ARG A 147 8.26 -0.94 -1.44
C ARG A 147 7.89 -1.74 -0.21
N PRO A 148 8.84 -2.06 0.69
CA PRO A 148 8.55 -2.77 1.94
C PRO A 148 7.58 -1.96 2.80
N GLN A 149 6.76 -2.65 3.58
CA GLN A 149 5.69 -2.06 4.37
C GLN A 149 6.22 -1.17 5.50
N TYR A 150 7.33 -1.56 6.14
CA TYR A 150 7.94 -0.76 7.20
C TYR A 150 8.29 0.65 6.71
N SER A 151 8.71 0.81 5.44
CA SER A 151 9.09 2.11 4.87
C SER A 151 7.95 3.13 4.78
N PHE A 152 6.70 2.69 4.99
CA PHE A 152 5.56 3.60 5.08
C PHE A 152 5.27 4.05 6.51
N LEU A 153 5.76 3.32 7.52
CA LEU A 153 5.29 3.43 8.91
C LEU A 153 6.37 3.92 9.87
N PHE A 154 7.63 3.63 9.56
CA PHE A 154 8.76 3.98 10.40
C PHE A 154 9.54 5.15 9.81
N ASP A 155 10.12 5.99 10.68
CA ASP A 155 11.10 6.98 10.26
C ASP A 155 12.51 6.38 10.10
N SER A 156 13.51 7.24 9.84
CA SER A 156 14.91 6.84 9.71
C SER A 156 15.51 6.28 11.01
N GLY A 157 14.93 6.61 12.16
CA GLY A 157 15.31 6.11 13.48
C GLY A 157 14.63 4.79 13.86
N ILE A 158 13.76 4.24 13.00
CA ILE A 158 12.94 3.05 13.29
C ILE A 158 11.89 3.34 14.40
N GLU A 159 11.48 4.59 14.54
CA GLU A 159 10.34 4.93 15.37
C GLU A 159 9.03 4.74 14.59
N LEU A 160 8.08 4.04 15.20
CA LEU A 160 6.77 3.80 14.60
C LEU A 160 5.93 5.08 14.65
N LEU A 161 5.50 5.56 13.48
CA LEU A 161 4.81 6.85 13.33
C LEU A 161 3.27 6.73 13.29
N VAL A 162 2.71 5.58 13.63
CA VAL A 162 1.24 5.36 13.69
C VAL A 162 0.84 4.77 15.03
N ASN A 163 -0.40 4.97 15.47
CA ASN A 163 -0.88 4.46 16.75
C ASN A 163 -1.05 2.94 16.73
N ASP A 164 -1.65 2.40 15.66
CA ASP A 164 -1.93 0.96 15.54
C ASP A 164 -1.52 0.42 14.16
N VAL A 165 -0.90 -0.76 14.16
CA VAL A 165 -0.60 -1.53 12.94
C VAL A 165 -1.42 -2.82 12.97
N LEU A 166 -2.41 -2.88 12.09
CA LEU A 166 -3.37 -3.99 12.03
C LEU A 166 -2.97 -4.99 10.94
N LYS A 167 -3.35 -6.26 11.12
CA LYS A 167 -3.08 -7.36 10.21
C LYS A 167 -4.28 -7.63 9.34
N LEU A 168 -4.08 -7.79 8.03
CA LEU A 168 -5.15 -8.16 7.11
C LEU A 168 -5.65 -9.59 7.37
N GLU A 169 -4.76 -10.44 7.88
CA GLU A 169 -5.00 -11.84 8.20
C GLU A 169 -5.97 -12.02 9.39
N GLU A 170 -6.21 -10.96 10.17
CA GLU A 170 -7.10 -10.95 11.33
C GLU A 170 -8.27 -9.97 11.11
N PRO A 171 -9.16 -10.20 10.12
CA PRO A 171 -10.15 -9.20 9.71
C PRO A 171 -11.18 -8.86 10.80
N GLU A 172 -11.60 -9.83 11.62
CA GLU A 172 -12.53 -9.59 12.73
C GLU A 172 -11.91 -8.68 13.79
N LYS A 173 -10.64 -8.91 14.15
CA LYS A 173 -9.90 -8.07 15.10
C LYS A 173 -9.65 -6.68 14.55
N LEU A 174 -9.33 -6.58 13.26
CA LEU A 174 -9.21 -5.30 12.56
C LEU A 174 -10.53 -4.52 12.64
N GLU A 175 -11.66 -5.13 12.29
CA GLU A 175 -12.99 -4.49 12.37
C GLU A 175 -13.35 -4.06 13.79
N GLN A 176 -13.05 -4.91 14.78
CA GLN A 176 -13.28 -4.61 16.20
C GLN A 176 -12.48 -3.38 16.63
N ILE A 177 -11.16 -3.39 16.46
CA ILE A 177 -10.29 -2.28 16.90
C ILE A 177 -10.70 -0.97 16.21
N LEU A 178 -10.97 -1.01 14.90
CA LEU A 178 -11.39 0.19 14.19
C LEU A 178 -12.77 0.68 14.64
N THR A 179 -13.69 -0.21 14.99
CA THR A 179 -15.00 0.17 15.52
C THR A 179 -14.87 0.87 16.87
N GLU A 180 -14.05 0.32 17.76
CA GLU A 180 -13.78 0.88 19.09
C GLU A 180 -13.08 2.24 18.99
N ARG A 181 -11.98 2.31 18.24
CA ARG A 181 -11.17 3.54 18.10
C ARG A 181 -11.92 4.69 17.42
N LEU A 182 -12.80 4.38 16.47
CA LEU A 182 -13.52 5.40 15.69
C LEU A 182 -14.93 5.70 16.23
N GLY A 183 -15.38 4.99 17.26
CA GLY A 183 -16.71 5.19 17.86
C GLY A 183 -17.88 4.96 16.89
N ARG A 184 -17.67 4.16 15.83
CA ARG A 184 -18.69 3.81 14.85
C ARG A 184 -18.42 2.44 14.23
N LYS A 185 -19.48 1.73 13.84
CA LYS A 185 -19.36 0.40 13.26
C LYS A 185 -18.57 0.42 11.95
N ILE A 186 -17.46 -0.31 11.91
CA ILE A 186 -16.67 -0.55 10.70
C ILE A 186 -16.88 -1.99 10.25
N ILE A 187 -17.32 -2.17 9.01
CA ILE A 187 -17.47 -3.47 8.37
C ILE A 187 -16.68 -3.43 7.07
N LEU A 188 -15.78 -4.38 6.87
CA LEU A 188 -15.01 -4.50 5.65
C LEU A 188 -15.78 -5.36 4.64
N GLU A 189 -15.93 -4.82 3.44
CA GLU A 189 -16.33 -5.65 2.31
C GLU A 189 -15.26 -6.73 2.07
N ARG A 190 -15.65 -8.00 2.20
CA ARG A 190 -14.82 -9.17 1.85
C ARG A 190 -14.70 -9.32 0.33
N ARG A 191 -14.32 -8.26 -0.38
CA ARG A 191 -14.02 -8.28 -1.81
C ARG A 191 -12.55 -8.64 -1.99
N ASN A 192 -12.28 -9.73 -2.72
CA ASN A 192 -10.94 -10.21 -3.02
C ASN A 192 -10.14 -10.62 -1.77
N MET A 193 -10.77 -11.32 -0.82
CA MET A 193 -10.04 -12.35 -0.08
C MET A 193 -9.56 -13.35 -1.14
N SER A 194 -8.42 -13.04 -1.77
CA SER A 194 -7.58 -14.07 -2.36
C SER A 194 -7.39 -15.02 -1.20
N VAL A 195 -7.88 -16.25 -1.37
CA VAL A 195 -7.66 -17.37 -0.47
C VAL A 195 -6.27 -17.20 0.11
N THR A 196 -6.14 -17.24 1.44
CA THR A 196 -4.85 -17.25 2.12
C THR A 196 -4.04 -18.36 1.47
N ASP A 197 -3.20 -17.98 0.52
CA ASP A 197 -2.60 -18.89 -0.44
C ASP A 197 -1.36 -19.54 0.20
N LEU A 198 -1.58 -20.20 1.33
CA LEU A 198 -0.66 -21.21 1.83
C LEU A 198 -0.35 -22.23 0.71
N ASP A 199 -1.22 -22.35 -0.29
CA ASP A 199 -1.14 -23.27 -1.43
C ASP A 199 -1.01 -22.62 -2.83
N ASN A 200 -0.44 -21.41 -2.94
CA ASN A 200 -0.20 -20.75 -4.25
C ASN A 200 0.80 -21.49 -5.17
N GLY A 201 1.29 -22.66 -4.77
CA GLY A 201 2.42 -23.33 -5.43
C GLY A 201 3.73 -22.55 -5.34
N ILE A 202 3.84 -21.54 -4.47
CA ILE A 202 5.10 -20.80 -4.27
C ILE A 202 6.06 -21.70 -3.50
N SER A 203 7.18 -22.03 -4.16
CA SER A 203 8.22 -22.90 -3.59
C SER A 203 8.82 -22.30 -2.30
N SER A 204 9.31 -23.17 -1.43
CA SER A 204 10.01 -22.77 -0.19
C SER A 204 11.22 -21.88 -0.49
N LEU A 205 11.90 -22.10 -1.61
CA LEU A 205 13.00 -21.28 -2.10
C LEU A 205 12.55 -19.84 -2.38
N VAL A 206 11.45 -19.67 -3.13
CA VAL A 206 10.90 -18.35 -3.44
C VAL A 206 10.41 -17.66 -2.17
N ARG A 207 9.72 -18.37 -1.26
CA ARG A 207 9.30 -17.81 0.04
C ARG A 207 10.49 -17.29 0.85
N ARG A 208 11.57 -18.08 0.94
CA ARG A 208 12.80 -17.68 1.62
C ARG A 208 13.40 -16.41 1.01
N ARG A 209 13.50 -16.35 -0.32
CA ARG A 209 14.00 -15.16 -1.02
C ARG A 209 13.19 -13.91 -0.69
N ILE A 210 11.85 -14.03 -0.62
CA ILE A 210 10.98 -12.92 -0.24
C ILE A 210 11.28 -12.48 1.20
N SER A 211 11.39 -13.43 2.14
CA SER A 211 11.72 -13.11 3.53
C SER A 211 13.08 -12.43 3.68
N GLU A 212 14.08 -12.78 2.86
CA GLU A 212 15.36 -12.08 2.82
C GLU A 212 15.22 -10.62 2.33
N ILE A 213 14.53 -10.43 1.20
CA ILE A 213 14.33 -9.10 0.58
C ILE A 213 13.50 -8.19 1.50
N TYR A 214 12.49 -8.75 2.16
CA TYR A 214 11.56 -8.03 3.04
C TYR A 214 11.81 -8.32 4.53
N HIS A 215 13.04 -8.65 4.93
CA HIS A 215 13.36 -9.06 6.32
C HIS A 215 12.91 -8.04 7.37
N ARG A 216 13.01 -6.74 7.07
CA ARG A 216 12.52 -5.68 7.98
C ARG A 216 11.00 -5.67 8.16
N ASP A 217 10.24 -6.11 7.16
CA ASP A 217 8.79 -6.28 7.36
C ASP A 217 8.52 -7.42 8.35
N HIS A 218 9.30 -8.50 8.30
CA HIS A 218 9.19 -9.61 9.26
C HIS A 218 9.59 -9.17 10.68
N GLU A 219 10.76 -8.53 10.80
CA GLU A 219 11.31 -8.05 12.06
C GLU A 219 10.44 -6.98 12.73
N LEU A 220 10.10 -5.91 12.01
CA LEU A 220 9.45 -4.73 12.60
C LEU A 220 7.94 -4.85 12.71
N LEU A 221 7.32 -5.71 11.89
CA LEU A 221 5.86 -5.87 11.89
C LEU A 221 5.43 -7.19 12.52
N GLY A 222 6.33 -8.11 12.82
CA GLY A 222 6.00 -9.42 13.39
C GLY A 222 5.31 -10.32 12.38
N TYR A 223 6.01 -10.68 11.31
CA TYR A 223 5.60 -11.72 10.35
C TYR A 223 6.64 -12.84 10.29
#